data_AF-A0A067CUA9-F1
#
_entry.id   AF-A0A067CUA9-F1
#
_cell.length_a   1.000
_cell.length_b   1.000
_cell.length_c   1.000
_cell.angle_alpha   90.00
_cell.angle_beta   90.00
_cell.angle_gamma   90.00
#
_symmetry.space_group_name_H-M   'P 1'
#
loop_
_entity.id
_entity.type
_entity.pdbx_description
1 polymer ?
#
loop_
_entity_poly.entity_id
_entity_poly.type
_entity_poly.pdbx_seq_one_letter_code
_entity_poly.pdbx_strand_id
1 'polypeptide(L)'
;MTRAADLPTYAVRFDGPKFGILPVDGAASGLDGALVKSVRGAALDSGVVAGDLLCRVNDMDVLFKPFAFVNDVLRTAHRPCTIEFIPGIYGADLYQRLGVVPLPPSTPRNDPLLHRLDVILRHNDNYDELLRRMQEISRRMTEIGTANVRHPDAQVQRDLREEYFVLELDMEACHEAIQHTPEYILEQTRLQEAWDDADADDALRALYAVRRMLPVNIQSLSEAALTGMITPNGQTLSRDVARKFKRTNILELLRTDPAVVARSHPSVLENRRTTGLTLTERRALHAHLRDVGRQWAMNYDSELGKRRYDWFQRLRGEYVSSVNAFTAHVAQYGPPGSHPYATLEAPDVGCPLRGKQCPLIADASPAYASDYGYPDGPVYMVVEITARGQIQADDFVWPPAREVEMPPARQVEMAIPTSRIRQLALHCSIS
;
A
#
# COMPACT_ATOMS: atom_id res chain seq x y z
N MET A 1 41.23 9.09 29.80
CA MET A 1 39.99 9.67 30.37
C MET A 1 40.09 11.18 30.29
N THR A 2 39.56 11.75 29.21
CA THR A 2 39.47 13.20 29.00
C THR A 2 38.05 13.63 29.37
N ARG A 3 37.91 14.62 30.27
CA ARG A 3 36.60 15.12 30.73
C ARG A 3 35.91 15.89 29.59
N ALA A 4 34.59 16.02 29.65
CA ALA A 4 33.74 16.74 28.68
C ALA A 4 34.08 18.24 28.44
N ALA A 5 35.17 18.76 29.00
CA ALA A 5 35.59 20.16 28.92
C ALA A 5 36.46 20.51 27.69
N ASP A 6 36.85 19.52 26.87
CA ASP A 6 37.82 19.72 25.76
C ASP A 6 37.20 19.69 24.35
N LEU A 7 35.87 19.78 24.21
CA LEU A 7 35.24 19.86 22.89
C LEU A 7 35.29 21.30 22.36
N PRO A 8 35.83 21.53 21.14
CA PRO A 8 35.84 22.85 20.54
C PRO A 8 34.41 23.30 20.29
N THR A 9 34.01 24.37 20.98
CA THR A 9 32.70 25.00 20.83
C THR A 9 32.88 26.42 20.31
N TYR A 10 31.88 26.92 19.61
CA TYR A 10 31.82 28.33 19.23
C TYR A 10 30.43 28.88 19.51
N ALA A 11 30.36 30.13 19.97
CA ALA A 11 29.12 30.78 20.38
C ALA A 11 28.71 31.83 19.35
N VAL A 12 27.43 31.85 18.99
CA VAL A 12 26.83 32.87 18.12
C VAL A 12 25.71 33.58 18.87
N ARG A 13 25.77 34.91 18.87
CA ARG A 13 24.76 35.77 19.47
C ARG A 13 23.75 36.23 18.43
N PHE A 14 22.47 35.97 18.68
CA PHE A 14 21.34 36.33 17.85
C PHE A 14 20.50 37.42 18.51
N ASP A 15 20.60 38.64 17.98
CA ASP A 15 19.79 39.79 18.44
C ASP A 15 18.42 39.88 17.73
N GLY A 16 18.25 39.22 16.58
CA GLY A 16 17.03 39.26 15.76
C GLY A 16 15.92 38.25 16.17
N PRO A 17 14.70 38.41 15.62
CA PRO A 17 13.54 37.56 15.96
C PRO A 17 13.64 36.13 15.38
N LYS A 18 14.49 35.92 14.37
CA LYS A 18 14.73 34.63 13.73
C LYS A 18 16.21 34.30 13.84
N PHE A 19 16.51 33.09 14.29
CA PHE A 19 17.88 32.57 14.34
C PHE A 19 18.44 32.31 12.95
N GLY A 20 17.60 31.83 12.03
CA GLY A 20 18.05 31.43 10.69
C GLY A 20 18.63 30.01 10.61
N ILE A 21 18.50 29.22 11.67
CA ILE A 21 18.81 27.78 11.68
C ILE A 21 17.53 26.95 11.57
N LEU A 22 17.61 25.81 10.89
CA LEU A 22 16.60 24.75 10.93
C LEU A 22 17.18 23.57 11.73
N PRO A 23 16.85 23.43 13.02
CA PRO A 23 17.30 22.30 13.80
C PRO A 23 16.50 21.05 13.41
N VAL A 24 17.15 19.89 13.41
CA VAL A 24 16.54 18.58 13.23
C VAL A 24 17.03 17.61 14.29
N ASP A 25 16.28 16.53 14.47
CA ASP A 25 16.69 15.45 15.34
C ASP A 25 17.99 14.82 14.83
N GLY A 26 19.02 14.83 15.66
CA GLY A 26 20.32 14.25 15.36
C GLY A 26 20.29 12.73 15.27
N ALA A 27 19.20 12.12 15.72
CA ALA A 27 19.04 10.68 15.74
C ALA A 27 19.21 10.02 14.37
N ALA A 28 18.73 10.65 13.30
CA ALA A 28 18.92 10.16 11.94
C ALA A 28 20.41 10.04 11.54
N SER A 29 21.29 10.74 12.27
CA SER A 29 22.75 10.70 12.11
C SER A 29 23.46 9.98 13.27
N GLY A 30 22.71 9.23 14.09
CA GLY A 30 23.24 8.48 15.24
C GLY A 30 23.66 9.35 16.43
N LEU A 31 23.18 10.60 16.51
CA LEU A 31 23.49 11.57 17.55
C LEU A 31 22.24 11.96 18.36
N ASP A 32 22.27 11.78 19.67
CA ASP A 32 21.28 12.32 20.61
C ASP A 32 21.49 13.84 20.69
N GLY A 33 20.51 14.63 20.24
CA GLY A 33 20.57 16.10 20.28
C GLY A 33 19.96 16.75 19.04
N ALA A 34 20.19 18.05 18.88
CA ALA A 34 19.70 18.81 17.73
C ALA A 34 20.85 19.18 16.80
N LEU A 35 20.74 18.78 15.52
CA LEU A 35 21.67 19.14 14.45
C LEU A 35 21.10 20.27 13.60
N VAL A 36 21.98 21.13 13.08
CA VAL A 36 21.59 22.15 12.12
C VAL A 36 21.45 21.53 10.73
N LYS A 37 20.22 21.36 10.21
CA LYS A 37 19.99 20.83 8.85
C LYS A 37 20.24 21.85 7.76
N SER A 38 19.85 23.09 8.00
CA SER A 38 20.02 24.18 7.02
C SER A 38 20.18 25.52 7.72
N VAL A 39 20.97 26.39 7.11
CA VAL A 39 21.31 27.71 7.64
C VAL A 39 20.91 28.79 6.62
N ARG A 40 20.35 29.90 7.09
CA ARG A 40 19.93 31.08 6.29
C ARG A 40 20.04 32.35 7.13
N GLY A 41 20.18 33.51 6.49
CA GLY A 41 20.14 34.81 7.17
C GLY A 41 21.21 34.96 8.26
N ALA A 42 20.85 35.48 9.43
CA ALA A 42 21.79 35.81 10.51
C ALA A 42 22.71 34.66 10.95
N ALA A 43 22.24 33.41 10.88
CA ALA A 43 23.08 32.25 11.19
C ALA A 43 24.14 31.97 10.10
N LEU A 44 23.83 32.24 8.83
CA LEU A 44 24.78 32.10 7.73
C LEU A 44 25.85 33.21 7.82
N ASP A 45 25.43 34.44 8.10
CA ASP A 45 26.32 35.59 8.26
C ASP A 45 27.27 35.44 9.46
N SER A 46 26.84 34.67 10.47
CA SER A 46 27.63 34.36 11.68
C SER A 46 28.50 33.11 11.56
N GLY A 47 28.51 32.46 10.38
CA GLY A 47 29.37 31.31 10.11
C GLY A 47 28.87 29.95 10.62
N VAL A 48 27.58 29.82 10.95
CA VAL A 48 26.99 28.52 11.32
C VAL A 48 26.91 27.62 10.09
N VAL A 49 27.28 26.35 10.24
CA VAL A 49 27.31 25.38 9.14
C VAL A 49 26.25 24.28 9.35
N ALA A 50 25.70 23.77 8.25
CA ALA A 50 24.84 22.59 8.33
C ALA A 50 25.66 21.37 8.79
N GLY A 51 25.12 20.63 9.75
CA GLY A 51 25.80 19.54 10.45
C GLY A 51 26.33 19.91 11.83
N ASP A 52 26.33 21.19 12.21
CA ASP A 52 26.74 21.61 13.55
C ASP A 52 25.72 21.17 14.61
N LEU A 53 26.22 20.81 15.79
CA LEU A 53 25.42 20.29 16.91
C LEU A 53 25.17 21.40 17.93
N LEU A 54 23.93 21.55 18.39
CA LEU A 54 23.60 22.50 19.44
C LEU A 54 24.04 21.93 20.80
N CYS A 55 24.88 22.67 21.53
CA CYS A 55 25.32 22.26 22.87
C CYS A 55 24.72 23.14 23.98
N ARG A 56 24.60 24.45 23.79
CA ARG A 56 24.04 25.35 24.80
C ARG A 56 23.17 26.43 24.18
N VAL A 57 22.08 26.78 24.85
CA VAL A 57 21.23 27.92 24.51
C VAL A 57 21.14 28.82 25.74
N ASN A 58 21.74 30.01 25.67
CA ASN A 58 22.01 30.90 26.80
C ASN A 58 22.76 30.15 27.91
N ASP A 59 22.15 30.00 29.09
CA ASP A 59 22.71 29.28 30.22
C ASP A 59 22.25 27.80 30.29
N MET A 60 21.45 27.33 29.33
CA MET A 60 20.88 25.98 29.34
C MET A 60 21.68 25.02 28.47
N ASP A 61 22.20 23.95 29.09
CA ASP A 61 22.81 22.82 28.39
C ASP A 61 21.74 21.98 27.69
N VAL A 62 21.83 21.94 26.36
CA VAL A 62 20.90 21.23 25.47
C VAL A 62 21.57 20.02 24.79
N LEU A 63 22.86 19.78 25.08
CA LEU A 63 23.59 18.65 24.53
C LEU A 63 22.96 17.33 24.99
N PHE A 64 22.71 16.40 24.07
CA PHE A 64 22.05 15.11 24.33
C PHE A 64 20.62 15.21 24.91
N LYS A 65 19.97 16.39 24.86
CA LYS A 65 18.56 16.52 25.23
C LYS A 65 17.63 16.15 24.06
N PRO A 66 16.42 15.64 24.34
CA PRO A 66 15.46 15.31 23.29
C PRO A 66 15.15 16.50 22.39
N PHE A 67 15.00 16.27 21.08
CA PHE A 67 14.76 17.34 20.11
C PHE A 67 13.56 18.24 20.49
N ALA A 68 12.48 17.65 21.02
CA ALA A 68 11.32 18.39 21.50
C ALA A 68 11.67 19.42 22.59
N PHE A 69 12.55 19.04 23.53
CA PHE A 69 13.04 19.92 24.58
C PHE A 69 13.91 21.04 24.01
N VAL A 70 14.84 20.71 23.10
CA VAL A 70 15.70 21.72 22.46
C VAL A 70 14.87 22.73 21.66
N ASN A 71 13.85 22.25 20.94
CA ASN A 71 12.97 23.12 20.15
C ASN A 71 12.12 24.04 21.05
N ASP A 72 11.66 23.53 22.20
CA ASP A 72 10.95 24.37 23.18
C ASP A 72 11.87 25.46 23.76
N VAL A 73 13.09 25.08 24.18
CA VAL A 73 14.10 26.01 24.68
C VAL A 73 14.43 27.10 23.65
N LEU A 74 14.59 26.75 22.37
CA LEU A 74 14.83 27.72 21.30
C LEU A 74 13.65 28.68 21.10
N ARG A 75 12.41 28.21 21.30
CA ARG A 75 11.21 29.03 21.18
C ARG A 75 11.02 29.97 22.38
N THR A 76 11.39 29.53 23.58
CA THR A 76 11.19 30.28 24.82
C THR A 76 12.41 31.10 25.25
N ALA A 77 13.55 30.96 24.55
CA ALA A 77 14.78 31.69 24.86
C ALA A 77 14.59 33.21 24.79
N HIS A 78 15.04 33.90 25.84
CA HIS A 78 15.03 35.36 25.90
C HIS A 78 16.06 35.94 24.92
N ARG A 79 15.75 37.13 24.39
CA ARG A 79 16.61 37.86 23.44
C ARG A 79 17.42 38.93 24.19
N PRO A 80 18.69 39.16 23.85
CA PRO A 80 19.48 38.47 22.82
C PRO A 80 19.80 37.03 23.23
N CYS A 81 19.78 36.11 22.26
CA CYS A 81 19.99 34.70 22.54
C CYS A 81 21.35 34.24 22.01
N THR A 82 22.18 33.68 22.88
CA THR A 82 23.48 33.10 22.52
C THR A 82 23.31 31.59 22.38
N ILE A 83 23.68 31.03 21.23
CA ILE A 83 23.68 29.59 21.01
C ILE A 83 25.13 29.15 20.83
N GLU A 84 25.55 28.17 21.61
CA GLU A 84 26.82 27.48 21.44
C GLU A 84 26.64 26.23 20.59
N PHE A 85 27.57 26.05 19.66
CA PHE A 85 27.60 24.95 18.71
C PHE A 85 28.89 24.16 18.85
N ILE A 86 28.81 22.86 18.57
CA ILE A 86 29.96 22.00 18.31
C ILE A 86 30.03 21.79 16.80
N PRO A 87 31.17 22.07 16.14
CA PRO A 87 31.31 21.87 14.70
C PRO A 87 31.02 20.42 14.29
N GLY A 88 30.28 20.24 13.20
CA GLY A 88 29.83 18.92 12.73
C GLY A 88 30.96 17.92 12.43
N ILE A 89 32.17 18.41 12.17
CA ILE A 89 33.38 17.60 12.00
C ILE A 89 33.72 16.76 13.24
N TYR A 90 33.23 17.14 14.42
CA TYR A 90 33.45 16.42 15.68
C TYR A 90 32.28 15.51 16.06
N GLY A 91 31.16 15.54 15.32
CA GLY A 91 29.93 14.84 15.67
C GLY A 91 30.07 13.32 15.74
N ALA A 92 30.71 12.69 14.74
CA ALA A 92 30.87 11.23 14.71
C ALA A 92 31.84 10.69 15.79
N ASP A 93 32.80 11.53 16.21
CA ASP A 93 33.87 11.18 17.17
C ASP A 93 33.45 11.44 18.63
N LEU A 94 32.33 12.14 18.84
CA LEU A 94 31.90 12.70 20.12
C LEU A 94 31.54 11.61 21.15
N TYR A 95 30.92 10.52 20.70
CA TYR A 95 30.59 9.36 21.53
C TYR A 95 31.82 8.57 21.99
N GLN A 96 32.77 8.32 21.07
CA GLN A 96 34.02 7.63 21.40
C GLN A 96 34.86 8.42 22.40
N ARG A 97 34.90 9.76 22.29
CA ARG A 97 35.67 10.62 23.19
C ARG A 97 35.03 10.79 24.57
N LEU A 98 33.70 10.84 24.65
CA LEU A 98 32.98 10.99 25.92
C LEU A 98 32.69 9.65 26.62
N GLY A 99 33.04 8.51 26.00
CA GLY A 99 32.75 7.19 26.55
C GLY A 99 31.25 6.87 26.63
N VAL A 100 30.44 7.59 25.86
CA VAL A 100 28.99 7.40 25.78
C VAL A 100 28.75 6.44 24.62
N VAL A 101 28.10 5.31 24.89
CA VAL A 101 27.68 4.38 23.81
C VAL A 101 26.57 5.08 23.03
N PRO A 102 26.65 5.20 21.69
CA PRO A 102 25.54 5.71 20.89
C PRO A 102 24.32 4.83 21.17
N LEU A 103 23.26 5.41 21.74
CA LEU A 103 21.96 4.76 21.73
C LEU A 103 21.46 4.78 20.28
N PRO A 104 20.82 3.69 19.82
CA PRO A 104 20.37 3.58 18.44
C PRO A 104 19.46 4.76 18.05
N PRO A 105 19.44 5.14 16.74
CA PRO A 105 18.68 6.28 16.22
C PRO A 105 17.26 6.28 16.79
N SER A 106 16.80 7.42 17.32
CA SER A 106 15.50 7.64 17.94
C SER A 106 14.37 6.91 17.22
N THR A 107 14.09 5.69 17.68
CA THR A 107 12.73 5.18 17.66
C THR A 107 11.89 6.09 18.56
N PRO A 108 10.58 6.21 18.32
CA PRO A 108 9.69 6.85 19.28
C PRO A 108 9.89 6.15 20.63
N ARG A 109 10.67 6.76 21.53
CA ARG A 109 10.94 6.21 22.86
C ARG A 109 9.59 6.11 23.55
N ASN A 110 9.22 4.86 23.87
CA ASN A 110 7.96 4.42 24.47
C ASN A 110 6.89 3.93 23.47
N ASP A 111 7.27 3.30 22.35
CA ASP A 111 6.41 2.27 21.79
C ASP A 111 6.79 0.91 22.39
N PRO A 112 6.00 0.38 23.35
CA PRO A 112 6.27 -0.91 23.96
C PRO A 112 6.38 -2.02 22.91
N LEU A 113 5.63 -1.92 21.81
CA LEU A 113 5.61 -2.90 20.73
C LEU A 113 6.95 -2.97 20.00
N LEU A 114 7.50 -1.81 19.60
CA LEU A 114 8.79 -1.78 18.89
C LEU A 114 9.93 -2.35 19.74
N HIS A 115 9.88 -2.15 21.06
CA HIS A 115 10.84 -2.78 21.96
C HIS A 115 10.64 -4.31 22.02
N ARG A 116 9.40 -4.81 22.11
CA ARG A 116 9.13 -6.26 22.07
C ARG A 116 9.58 -6.86 20.73
N LEU A 117 9.31 -6.18 19.62
CA LEU A 117 9.72 -6.59 18.28
C LEU A 117 11.24 -6.66 18.15
N ASP A 118 11.97 -5.64 18.58
CA ASP A 118 13.44 -5.64 18.54
C ASP A 118 14.01 -6.78 19.40
N VAL A 119 13.42 -7.05 20.57
CA VAL A 119 13.79 -8.21 21.38
C VAL A 119 13.59 -9.51 20.58
N ILE A 120 12.43 -9.73 19.98
CA ILE A 120 12.12 -10.97 19.24
C ILE A 120 13.03 -11.12 18.02
N LEU A 121 13.20 -10.07 17.21
CA LEU A 121 14.04 -10.09 16.01
C LEU A 121 15.52 -10.35 16.35
N ARG A 122 16.04 -9.83 17.47
CA ARG A 122 17.42 -10.10 17.93
C ARG A 122 17.67 -11.56 18.28
N HIS A 123 16.64 -12.32 18.66
CA HIS A 123 16.79 -13.74 18.97
C HIS A 123 16.97 -14.60 17.72
N ASN A 124 16.77 -14.05 16.51
CA ASN A 124 16.75 -14.79 15.25
C ASN A 124 15.80 -16.00 15.31
N ASP A 125 14.65 -15.83 15.97
CA ASP A 125 13.62 -16.87 16.04
C ASP A 125 13.19 -17.23 14.61
N ASN A 126 13.19 -18.53 14.29
CA ASN A 126 12.72 -19.02 13.00
C ASN A 126 11.19 -19.09 12.98
N TYR A 127 10.60 -19.28 11.78
CA TYR A 127 9.15 -19.31 11.59
C TYR A 127 8.41 -20.26 12.55
N ASP A 128 8.93 -21.48 12.75
CA ASP A 128 8.32 -22.48 13.62
C ASP A 128 8.38 -22.08 15.11
N GLU A 129 9.45 -21.42 15.53
CA GLU A 129 9.61 -20.93 16.89
C GLU A 129 8.64 -19.77 17.19
N LEU A 130 8.52 -18.83 16.25
CA LEU A 130 7.56 -17.73 16.35
C LEU A 130 6.12 -18.25 16.40
N LEU A 131 5.77 -19.27 15.60
CA LEU A 131 4.46 -19.90 15.67
C LEU A 131 4.21 -20.59 17.01
N ARG A 132 5.19 -21.31 17.56
CA ARG A 132 5.07 -21.94 18.88
C ARG A 132 4.85 -20.88 19.96
N ARG A 133 5.62 -19.80 19.92
CA ARG A 133 5.50 -18.68 20.85
C ARG A 133 4.12 -18.02 20.76
N MET A 134 3.59 -17.79 19.56
CA MET A 134 2.20 -17.31 19.39
C MET A 134 1.17 -18.27 19.99
N GLN A 135 1.33 -19.58 19.83
CA GLN A 135 0.43 -20.57 20.43
C GLN A 135 0.49 -20.55 21.97
N GLU A 136 1.69 -20.39 22.54
CA GLU A 136 1.88 -20.29 23.98
C GLU A 136 1.27 -19.00 24.55
N ILE A 137 1.49 -17.86 23.89
CA ILE A 137 0.87 -16.58 24.25
C ILE A 137 -0.65 -16.69 24.18
N SER A 138 -1.20 -17.25 23.08
CA SER A 138 -2.64 -17.44 22.90
C SER A 138 -3.26 -18.34 23.98
N ARG A 139 -2.58 -19.44 24.32
CA ARG A 139 -2.98 -20.32 25.44
C ARG A 139 -3.02 -19.53 26.75
N ARG A 140 -1.97 -18.75 27.04
CA ARG A 140 -1.89 -17.98 28.29
C ARG A 140 -2.92 -16.86 28.36
N MET A 141 -3.17 -16.15 27.26
CA MET A 141 -4.24 -15.16 27.17
C MET A 141 -5.62 -15.79 27.39
N THR A 142 -5.84 -17.02 26.89
CA THR A 142 -7.09 -17.77 27.12
C THR A 142 -7.25 -18.16 28.59
N GLU A 143 -6.16 -18.54 29.28
CA GLU A 143 -6.17 -18.85 30.72
C GLU A 143 -6.51 -17.62 31.58
N ILE A 144 -5.99 -16.44 31.22
CA ILE A 144 -6.32 -15.16 31.89
C ILE A 144 -7.76 -14.73 31.54
N GLY A 145 -8.21 -15.07 30.33
CA GLY A 145 -9.55 -14.82 29.82
C GLY A 145 -9.68 -13.48 29.09
N THR A 146 -9.54 -12.36 29.79
CA THR A 146 -9.72 -11.02 29.21
C THR A 146 -8.83 -9.96 29.87
N ALA A 147 -8.58 -8.86 29.17
CA ALA A 147 -7.88 -7.67 29.70
C ALA A 147 -8.50 -7.11 31.00
N ASN A 148 -9.79 -7.36 31.25
CA ASN A 148 -10.52 -6.85 32.41
C ASN A 148 -10.75 -7.93 33.48
N VAL A 149 -9.82 -8.88 33.62
CA VAL A 149 -9.92 -9.95 34.63
C VAL A 149 -10.21 -9.37 36.02
N ARG A 150 -11.06 -10.09 36.77
CA ARG A 150 -11.44 -9.76 38.15
C ARG A 150 -10.94 -10.89 39.06
N HIS A 151 -10.19 -10.53 40.08
CA HIS A 151 -9.69 -11.49 41.06
C HIS A 151 -10.00 -10.98 42.48
N PRO A 152 -10.34 -11.84 43.46
CA PRO A 152 -10.62 -11.42 44.82
C PRO A 152 -9.47 -10.66 45.50
N ASP A 153 -8.23 -11.00 45.11
CA ASP A 153 -7.02 -10.30 45.51
C ASP A 153 -6.67 -9.21 44.49
N ALA A 154 -6.58 -7.96 44.98
CA ALA A 154 -6.27 -6.78 44.18
C ALA A 154 -4.85 -6.80 43.59
N GLN A 155 -3.90 -7.42 44.27
CA GLN A 155 -2.52 -7.52 43.79
C GLN A 155 -2.45 -8.49 42.60
N VAL A 156 -3.02 -9.70 42.77
CA VAL A 156 -3.12 -10.70 41.70
C VAL A 156 -3.91 -10.16 40.51
N GLN A 157 -4.97 -9.38 40.75
CA GLN A 157 -5.72 -8.74 39.67
C GLN A 157 -4.86 -7.76 38.86
N ARG A 158 -4.03 -6.94 39.52
CA ARG A 158 -3.14 -6.00 38.84
C ARG A 158 -2.10 -6.75 38.01
N ASP A 159 -1.49 -7.77 38.60
CA ASP A 159 -0.42 -8.53 37.97
C ASP A 159 -0.93 -9.32 36.76
N LEU A 160 -2.14 -9.90 36.81
CA LEU A 160 -2.76 -10.57 35.65
C LEU A 160 -3.11 -9.60 34.51
N ARG A 161 -3.48 -8.35 34.82
CA ARG A 161 -3.76 -7.32 33.80
C ARG A 161 -2.50 -6.84 33.11
N GLU A 162 -1.44 -6.65 33.90
CA GLU A 162 -0.11 -6.32 33.38
C GLU A 162 0.43 -7.45 32.50
N GLU A 163 0.29 -8.71 32.94
CA GLU A 163 0.65 -9.89 32.15
C GLU A 163 -0.13 -9.94 30.83
N TYR A 164 -1.45 -9.74 30.85
CA TYR A 164 -2.28 -9.73 29.65
C TYR A 164 -1.83 -8.65 28.65
N PHE A 165 -1.54 -7.44 29.13
CA PHE A 165 -1.05 -6.35 28.29
C PHE A 165 0.31 -6.68 27.64
N VAL A 166 1.23 -7.29 28.38
CA VAL A 166 2.53 -7.71 27.83
C VAL A 166 2.34 -8.82 26.79
N LEU A 167 1.42 -9.76 27.02
CA LEU A 167 1.10 -10.83 26.08
C LEU A 167 0.48 -10.31 24.78
N GLU A 168 -0.35 -9.26 24.83
CA GLU A 168 -0.87 -8.60 23.62
C GLU A 168 0.27 -8.00 22.79
N LEU A 169 1.18 -7.24 23.43
CA LEU A 169 2.34 -6.66 22.77
C LEU A 169 3.27 -7.73 22.19
N ASP A 170 3.45 -8.84 22.90
CA ASP A 170 4.22 -9.99 22.42
C ASP A 170 3.57 -10.68 21.23
N MET A 171 2.25 -10.83 21.24
CA MET A 171 1.50 -11.41 20.13
C MET A 171 1.69 -10.57 18.88
N GLU A 172 1.55 -9.26 19.01
CA GLU A 172 1.70 -8.31 17.89
C GLU A 172 3.14 -8.31 17.37
N ALA A 173 4.13 -8.29 18.26
CA ALA A 173 5.54 -8.36 17.88
C ALA A 173 5.95 -9.71 17.25
N CYS A 174 5.41 -10.84 17.73
CA CYS A 174 5.60 -12.13 17.07
C CYS A 174 4.97 -12.15 15.67
N HIS A 175 3.76 -11.60 15.55
CA HIS A 175 3.05 -11.52 14.27
C HIS A 175 3.81 -10.68 13.24
N GLU A 176 4.31 -9.50 13.63
CA GLU A 176 5.14 -8.65 12.77
C GLU A 176 6.48 -9.33 12.42
N ALA A 177 7.14 -9.98 13.40
CA ALA A 177 8.35 -10.76 13.13
C ALA A 177 8.13 -11.88 12.09
N ILE A 178 7.01 -12.60 12.19
CA ILE A 178 6.63 -13.64 11.20
C ILE A 178 6.50 -13.03 9.81
N GLN A 179 5.89 -11.84 9.67
CA GLN A 179 5.72 -11.19 8.37
C GLN A 179 7.06 -10.88 7.67
N HIS A 180 8.14 -10.74 8.44
CA HIS A 180 9.49 -10.51 7.92
C HIS A 180 10.27 -11.80 7.60
N THR A 181 9.72 -12.98 7.94
CA THR A 181 10.38 -14.26 7.62
C THR A 181 10.24 -14.61 6.13
N PRO A 182 11.30 -15.17 5.50
CA PRO A 182 11.23 -15.58 4.10
C PRO A 182 10.20 -16.70 3.86
N GLU A 183 9.98 -17.59 4.83
CA GLU A 183 8.98 -18.65 4.76
C GLU A 183 7.55 -18.08 4.65
N TYR A 184 7.24 -17.05 5.44
CA TYR A 184 5.94 -16.38 5.36
C TYR A 184 5.76 -15.69 4.00
N ILE A 185 6.78 -15.01 3.49
CA ILE A 185 6.72 -14.36 2.17
C ILE A 185 6.47 -15.39 1.06
N LEU A 186 7.14 -16.55 1.12
CA LEU A 186 6.94 -17.65 0.18
C LEU A 186 5.53 -18.23 0.27
N GLU A 187 5.03 -18.48 1.47
CA GLU A 187 3.69 -19.02 1.68
C GLU A 187 2.61 -18.02 1.23
N GLN A 188 2.76 -16.74 1.55
CA GLN A 188 1.85 -15.71 1.05
C GLN A 188 1.87 -15.65 -0.48
N THR A 189 3.05 -15.71 -1.10
CA THR A 189 3.19 -15.75 -2.57
C THR A 189 2.48 -16.97 -3.14
N ARG A 190 2.66 -18.15 -2.54
CA ARG A 190 2.01 -19.41 -2.96
C ARG A 190 0.49 -19.32 -2.87
N LEU A 191 -0.04 -18.80 -1.76
CA LEU A 191 -1.48 -18.58 -1.58
C LEU A 191 -2.02 -17.58 -2.61
N GLN A 192 -1.25 -16.54 -2.88
CA GLN A 192 -1.55 -15.55 -3.91
C GLN A 192 -1.63 -16.19 -5.30
N GLU A 193 -0.63 -16.98 -5.69
CA GLU A 193 -0.65 -17.66 -6.99
C GLU A 193 -1.77 -18.69 -7.10
N ALA A 194 -2.02 -19.46 -6.04
CA ALA A 194 -3.12 -20.42 -6.01
C ALA A 194 -4.49 -19.73 -6.18
N TRP A 195 -4.67 -18.55 -5.57
CA TRP A 195 -5.88 -17.75 -5.77
C TRP A 195 -5.99 -17.23 -7.21
N ASP A 196 -4.90 -16.71 -7.77
CA ASP A 196 -4.87 -16.22 -9.15
C ASP A 196 -5.17 -17.34 -10.16
N ASP A 197 -4.66 -18.56 -9.91
CA ASP A 197 -4.88 -19.71 -10.79
C ASP A 197 -6.30 -20.26 -10.68
N ALA A 198 -6.87 -20.29 -9.47
CA ALA A 198 -8.26 -20.70 -9.27
C ALA A 198 -9.26 -19.81 -10.00
N ASP A 199 -8.90 -18.55 -10.23
CA ASP A 199 -9.77 -17.53 -10.82
C ASP A 199 -9.37 -17.14 -12.27
N ALA A 200 -8.29 -17.73 -12.79
CA ALA A 200 -7.68 -17.37 -14.08
C ALA A 200 -8.66 -17.42 -15.27
N ASP A 201 -9.51 -18.46 -15.34
CA ASP A 201 -10.47 -18.63 -16.43
C ASP A 201 -11.52 -17.52 -16.47
N ASP A 202 -12.05 -17.14 -15.31
CA ASP A 202 -13.00 -16.03 -15.20
C ASP A 202 -12.33 -14.69 -15.53
N ALA A 203 -11.07 -14.51 -15.11
CA ALA A 203 -10.29 -13.33 -15.43
C ALA A 203 -10.03 -13.20 -16.94
N LEU A 204 -9.72 -14.30 -17.62
CA LEU A 204 -9.54 -14.34 -19.08
C LEU A 204 -10.86 -14.10 -19.83
N ARG A 205 -11.96 -14.71 -19.40
CA ARG A 205 -13.29 -14.45 -19.97
C ARG A 205 -13.65 -12.96 -19.89
N ALA A 206 -13.43 -12.35 -18.73
CA ALA A 206 -13.67 -10.93 -18.54
C ALA A 206 -12.76 -10.07 -19.44
N LEU A 207 -11.48 -10.42 -19.57
CA LEU A 207 -10.55 -9.74 -20.47
C LEU A 207 -11.05 -9.73 -21.91
N TYR A 208 -11.48 -10.89 -22.43
CA TYR A 208 -12.01 -10.99 -23.78
C TYR A 208 -13.30 -10.19 -23.95
N ALA A 209 -14.24 -10.30 -23.01
CA ALA A 209 -15.51 -9.57 -23.06
C ALA A 209 -15.29 -8.05 -23.09
N VAL A 210 -14.40 -7.51 -22.24
CA VAL A 210 -14.07 -6.08 -22.25
C VAL A 210 -13.39 -5.66 -23.55
N ARG A 211 -12.45 -6.47 -24.07
CA ARG A 211 -11.76 -6.17 -25.33
C ARG A 211 -12.70 -6.16 -26.54
N ARG A 212 -13.68 -7.05 -26.63
CA ARG A 212 -14.69 -7.05 -27.73
C ARG A 212 -15.50 -5.76 -27.83
N MET A 213 -15.57 -5.00 -26.74
CA MET A 213 -16.23 -3.70 -26.69
C MET A 213 -15.30 -2.50 -26.85
N LEU A 214 -13.99 -2.71 -26.72
CA LEU A 214 -13.02 -1.63 -26.57
C LEU A 214 -12.21 -1.45 -27.87
N PRO A 215 -12.32 -0.29 -28.55
CA PRO A 215 -11.52 0.00 -29.74
C PRO A 215 -10.02 -0.06 -29.44
N VAL A 216 -9.23 -0.57 -30.39
CA VAL A 216 -7.78 -0.70 -30.20
C VAL A 216 -7.11 0.67 -30.01
N ASN A 217 -7.52 1.67 -30.78
CA ASN A 217 -7.04 3.05 -30.70
C ASN A 217 -7.76 3.90 -29.65
N ILE A 218 -8.31 3.29 -28.58
CA ILE A 218 -9.14 3.99 -27.58
C ILE A 218 -8.50 5.28 -27.05
N GLN A 219 -7.19 5.31 -26.78
CA GLN A 219 -6.49 6.48 -26.24
C GLN A 219 -6.55 7.71 -27.15
N SER A 220 -6.53 7.55 -28.48
CA SER A 220 -6.55 8.68 -29.42
C SER A 220 -7.96 9.18 -29.73
N LEU A 221 -9.00 8.42 -29.37
CA LEU A 221 -10.40 8.80 -29.63
C LEU A 221 -10.96 9.73 -28.55
N SER A 222 -11.89 10.61 -28.90
CA SER A 222 -12.69 11.38 -27.93
C SER A 222 -14.02 10.67 -27.60
N GLU A 223 -14.73 11.08 -26.54
CA GLU A 223 -16.09 10.55 -26.26
C GLU A 223 -17.02 10.73 -27.47
N ALA A 224 -16.96 11.90 -28.12
CA ALA A 224 -17.77 12.19 -29.31
C ALA A 224 -17.40 11.30 -30.51
N ALA A 225 -16.10 11.08 -30.73
CA ALA A 225 -15.62 10.20 -31.80
C ALA A 225 -16.06 8.75 -31.57
N LEU A 226 -16.01 8.27 -30.32
CA LEU A 226 -16.47 6.92 -29.95
C LEU A 226 -17.96 6.73 -30.20
N THR A 227 -18.79 7.74 -29.92
CA THR A 227 -20.24 7.62 -30.18
C THR A 227 -20.59 7.74 -31.67
N GLY A 228 -19.75 8.41 -32.46
CA GLY A 228 -19.98 8.63 -33.89
C GLY A 228 -19.40 7.56 -34.80
N MET A 229 -18.49 6.71 -34.30
CA MET A 229 -17.86 5.67 -35.11
C MET A 229 -18.79 4.46 -35.28
N ILE A 230 -18.71 3.86 -36.47
CA ILE A 230 -19.30 2.55 -36.75
C ILE A 230 -18.31 1.49 -36.25
N THR A 231 -18.79 0.60 -35.39
CA THR A 231 -18.02 -0.51 -34.84
C THR A 231 -17.84 -1.61 -35.88
N PRO A 232 -16.88 -2.54 -35.71
CA PRO A 232 -16.64 -3.61 -36.68
C PRO A 232 -17.86 -4.48 -37.02
N ASN A 233 -18.82 -4.62 -36.10
CA ASN A 233 -20.08 -5.33 -36.35
C ASN A 233 -21.20 -4.44 -36.94
N GLY A 234 -20.89 -3.21 -37.36
CA GLY A 234 -21.83 -2.28 -37.98
C GLY A 234 -22.72 -1.48 -37.02
N GLN A 235 -22.52 -1.60 -35.71
CA GLN A 235 -23.28 -0.86 -34.69
C GLN A 235 -22.58 0.48 -34.34
N THR A 236 -23.20 1.28 -33.49
CA THR A 236 -22.57 2.48 -32.89
C THR A 236 -22.46 2.27 -31.39
N LEU A 237 -21.35 2.70 -30.77
CA LEU A 237 -21.24 2.60 -29.31
C LEU A 237 -22.28 3.49 -28.63
N SER A 238 -23.00 2.94 -27.66
CA SER A 238 -23.87 3.74 -26.82
C SER A 238 -23.09 4.82 -26.06
N ARG A 239 -23.75 5.96 -25.80
CA ARG A 239 -23.14 7.09 -25.07
C ARG A 239 -22.63 6.68 -23.69
N ASP A 240 -23.32 5.77 -23.01
CA ASP A 240 -22.94 5.31 -21.68
C ASP A 240 -21.66 4.47 -21.71
N VAL A 241 -21.51 3.60 -22.71
CA VAL A 241 -20.28 2.80 -22.91
C VAL A 241 -19.10 3.70 -23.30
N ALA A 242 -19.29 4.61 -24.25
CA ALA A 242 -18.25 5.56 -24.65
C ALA A 242 -17.77 6.43 -23.48
N ARG A 243 -18.72 6.99 -22.72
CA ARG A 243 -18.44 7.76 -21.51
C ARG A 243 -17.73 6.93 -20.45
N LYS A 244 -18.13 5.68 -20.26
CA LYS A 244 -17.50 4.77 -19.29
C LYS A 244 -16.03 4.56 -19.61
N PHE A 245 -15.69 4.20 -20.86
CA PHE A 245 -14.29 4.02 -21.26
C PHE A 245 -13.45 5.29 -21.11
N LYS A 246 -14.03 6.47 -21.35
CA LYS A 246 -13.31 7.74 -21.21
C LYS A 246 -13.19 8.26 -19.79
N ARG A 247 -14.16 8.00 -18.93
CA ARG A 247 -14.08 8.38 -17.51
C ARG A 247 -13.20 7.43 -16.70
N THR A 248 -13.15 6.15 -17.08
CA THR A 248 -12.36 5.12 -16.41
C THR A 248 -11.13 4.78 -17.26
N ASN A 249 -10.24 5.76 -17.40
CA ASN A 249 -9.09 5.72 -18.31
C ASN A 249 -8.03 4.64 -18.02
N ILE A 250 -8.14 3.91 -16.89
CA ILE A 250 -7.31 2.73 -16.62
C ILE A 250 -7.62 1.59 -17.60
N LEU A 251 -8.85 1.51 -18.13
CA LEU A 251 -9.25 0.49 -19.10
C LEU A 251 -8.50 0.61 -20.42
N GLU A 252 -7.95 1.78 -20.73
CA GLU A 252 -7.09 1.98 -21.89
C GLU A 252 -5.81 1.12 -21.83
N LEU A 253 -5.41 0.66 -20.64
CA LEU A 253 -4.30 -0.28 -20.48
C LEU A 253 -4.58 -1.62 -21.15
N LEU A 254 -5.85 -2.05 -21.26
CA LEU A 254 -6.22 -3.31 -21.91
C LEU A 254 -5.93 -3.34 -23.42
N ARG A 255 -5.68 -2.16 -24.01
CA ARG A 255 -5.23 -1.96 -25.40
C ARG A 255 -3.80 -1.43 -25.51
N THR A 256 -3.07 -1.41 -24.40
CA THR A 256 -1.64 -1.10 -24.35
C THR A 256 -0.87 -2.40 -24.21
N ASP A 257 0.19 -2.57 -25.01
CA ASP A 257 1.07 -3.73 -24.92
C ASP A 257 1.63 -3.87 -23.49
N PRO A 258 1.48 -5.04 -22.83
CA PRO A 258 2.04 -5.31 -21.51
C PRO A 258 3.52 -4.95 -21.39
N ALA A 259 4.32 -5.10 -22.45
CA ALA A 259 5.73 -4.74 -22.44
C ALA A 259 5.95 -3.21 -22.34
N VAL A 260 5.06 -2.41 -22.94
CA VAL A 260 5.06 -0.95 -22.81
C VAL A 260 4.60 -0.54 -21.42
N VAL A 261 3.56 -1.19 -20.89
CA VAL A 261 3.08 -0.96 -19.52
C VAL A 261 4.19 -1.26 -18.51
N ALA A 262 4.89 -2.39 -18.68
CA ALA A 262 5.97 -2.81 -17.79
C ALA A 262 7.08 -1.74 -17.66
N ARG A 263 7.40 -1.03 -18.75
CA ARG A 263 8.42 0.04 -18.78
C ARG A 263 7.89 1.42 -18.42
N SER A 264 6.59 1.58 -18.19
CA SER A 264 5.98 2.87 -17.90
C SER A 264 6.44 3.41 -16.55
N HIS A 265 6.60 4.74 -16.45
CA HIS A 265 6.92 5.40 -15.19
C HIS A 265 5.76 5.25 -14.18
N PRO A 266 6.01 5.03 -12.87
CA PRO A 266 4.95 4.85 -11.87
C PRO A 266 3.86 5.93 -11.91
N SER A 267 4.23 7.20 -12.07
CA SER A 267 3.28 8.31 -12.16
C SER A 267 2.25 8.15 -13.30
N VAL A 268 2.60 7.49 -14.41
CA VAL A 268 1.66 7.25 -15.51
C VAL A 268 0.55 6.29 -15.07
N LEU A 269 0.87 5.32 -14.22
CA LEU A 269 -0.06 4.32 -13.68
C LEU A 269 -0.89 4.91 -12.54
N GLU A 270 -0.25 5.62 -11.62
CA GLU A 270 -0.88 6.25 -10.46
C GLU A 270 -1.90 7.32 -10.86
N ASN A 271 -1.69 8.00 -11.99
CA ASN A 271 -2.63 8.97 -12.55
C ASN A 271 -3.85 8.35 -13.26
N ARG A 272 -3.90 7.01 -13.39
CA ARG A 272 -5.06 6.31 -13.95
C ARG A 272 -6.15 6.17 -12.90
N ARG A 273 -7.39 6.46 -13.29
CA ARG A 273 -8.55 6.37 -12.39
C ARG A 273 -8.95 4.91 -12.19
N THR A 274 -8.80 4.41 -10.97
CA THR A 274 -9.25 3.08 -10.53
C THR A 274 -10.70 3.08 -10.01
N THR A 275 -11.27 4.26 -9.73
CA THR A 275 -12.63 4.37 -9.19
C THR A 275 -13.70 4.09 -10.25
N GLY A 276 -14.78 3.45 -9.80
CA GLY A 276 -15.92 3.11 -10.65
C GLY A 276 -15.71 1.91 -11.57
N LEU A 277 -14.70 1.06 -11.31
CA LEU A 277 -14.53 -0.22 -11.98
C LEU A 277 -15.58 -1.24 -11.52
N THR A 278 -16.12 -2.01 -12.46
CA THR A 278 -16.93 -3.21 -12.18
C THR A 278 -16.03 -4.40 -11.83
N LEU A 279 -16.61 -5.50 -11.34
CA LEU A 279 -15.85 -6.71 -11.06
C LEU A 279 -15.24 -7.29 -12.36
N THR A 280 -16.02 -7.32 -13.44
CA THR A 280 -15.59 -7.75 -14.78
C THR A 280 -14.40 -6.91 -15.27
N GLU A 281 -14.42 -5.59 -15.06
CA GLU A 281 -13.31 -4.72 -15.43
C GLU A 281 -12.04 -4.97 -14.58
N ARG A 282 -12.20 -5.21 -13.28
CA ARG A 282 -11.09 -5.56 -12.38
C ARG A 282 -10.46 -6.89 -12.76
N ARG A 283 -11.29 -7.90 -13.08
CA ARG A 283 -10.89 -9.20 -13.63
C ARG A 283 -10.04 -9.04 -14.89
N ALA A 284 -10.53 -8.26 -15.86
CA ALA A 284 -9.85 -7.99 -17.11
C ALA A 284 -8.48 -7.31 -16.88
N LEU A 285 -8.43 -6.27 -16.03
CA LEU A 285 -7.18 -5.58 -15.70
C LEU A 285 -6.18 -6.50 -15.01
N HIS A 286 -6.63 -7.32 -14.07
CA HIS A 286 -5.77 -8.28 -13.40
C HIS A 286 -5.18 -9.29 -14.39
N ALA A 287 -6.00 -9.89 -15.24
CA ALA A 287 -5.53 -10.81 -16.29
C ALA A 287 -4.49 -10.16 -17.22
N HIS A 288 -4.74 -8.92 -17.65
CA HIS A 288 -3.82 -8.19 -18.54
C HIS A 288 -2.50 -7.80 -17.88
N LEU A 289 -2.52 -7.53 -16.57
CA LEU A 289 -1.36 -7.02 -15.82
C LEU A 289 -0.63 -8.10 -15.01
N ARG A 290 -1.14 -9.33 -14.91
CA ARG A 290 -0.60 -10.41 -14.06
C ARG A 290 0.90 -10.61 -14.26
N ASP A 291 1.32 -10.82 -15.51
CA ASP A 291 2.73 -11.07 -15.82
C ASP A 291 3.60 -9.81 -15.68
N VAL A 292 3.01 -8.63 -15.90
CA VAL A 292 3.68 -7.35 -15.66
C VAL A 292 3.92 -7.14 -14.15
N GLY A 293 2.94 -7.49 -13.32
CA GLY A 293 3.06 -7.48 -11.87
C GLY A 293 4.17 -8.39 -11.37
N ARG A 294 4.30 -9.59 -11.93
CA ARG A 294 5.43 -10.51 -11.64
C ARG A 294 6.79 -9.89 -12.01
N GLN A 295 6.88 -9.23 -13.16
CA GLN A 295 8.12 -8.53 -13.55
C GLN A 295 8.44 -7.37 -12.59
N TRP A 296 7.45 -6.65 -12.09
CA TRP A 296 7.68 -5.59 -11.11
C TRP A 296 8.08 -6.15 -9.73
N ALA A 297 7.54 -7.30 -9.33
CA ALA A 297 7.94 -8.01 -8.12
C ALA A 297 9.42 -8.39 -8.16
N MET A 298 9.92 -8.87 -9.30
CA MET A 298 11.34 -9.21 -9.48
C MET A 298 12.26 -7.97 -9.42
N ASN A 299 11.73 -6.78 -9.69
CA ASN A 299 12.47 -5.52 -9.69
C ASN A 299 12.18 -4.65 -8.44
N TYR A 300 11.66 -5.26 -7.37
CA TYR A 300 11.20 -4.57 -6.18
C TYR A 300 12.32 -3.82 -5.42
N ASP A 301 13.58 -4.20 -5.63
CA ASP A 301 14.75 -3.52 -5.03
C ASP A 301 14.93 -2.09 -5.52
N SER A 302 14.40 -1.75 -6.71
CA SER A 302 14.42 -0.38 -7.23
C SER A 302 13.23 0.42 -6.69
N GLU A 303 13.44 1.70 -6.34
CA GLU A 303 12.36 2.59 -5.87
C GLU A 303 11.19 2.65 -6.87
N LEU A 304 11.50 2.72 -8.18
CA LEU A 304 10.50 2.73 -9.24
C LEU A 304 9.81 1.37 -9.42
N GLY A 305 10.52 0.26 -9.23
CA GLY A 305 9.96 -1.08 -9.24
C GLY A 305 8.99 -1.31 -8.08
N LYS A 306 9.42 -0.96 -6.87
CA LYS A 306 8.59 -0.96 -5.66
C LYS A 306 7.29 -0.19 -5.86
N ARG A 307 7.36 1.07 -6.31
CA ARG A 307 6.14 1.88 -6.55
C ARG A 307 5.18 1.27 -7.57
N ARG A 308 5.69 0.66 -8.66
CA ARG A 308 4.86 -0.03 -9.66
C ARG A 308 4.20 -1.27 -9.08
N TYR A 309 4.97 -2.05 -8.32
CA TYR A 309 4.45 -3.25 -7.66
C TYR A 309 3.41 -2.92 -6.59
N ASP A 310 3.65 -1.92 -5.75
CA ASP A 310 2.71 -1.45 -4.73
C ASP A 310 1.41 -0.91 -5.36
N TRP A 311 1.51 -0.24 -6.51
CA TRP A 311 0.33 0.14 -7.29
C TRP A 311 -0.45 -1.08 -7.80
N PHE A 312 0.23 -2.09 -8.35
CA PHE A 312 -0.39 -3.33 -8.80
C PHE A 312 -1.05 -4.10 -7.64
N GLN A 313 -0.38 -4.20 -6.50
CA GLN A 313 -0.93 -4.88 -5.32
C GLN A 313 -2.17 -4.19 -4.76
N ARG A 314 -2.23 -2.85 -4.79
CA ARG A 314 -3.47 -2.12 -4.45
C ARG A 314 -4.62 -2.48 -5.40
N LEU A 315 -4.36 -2.49 -6.71
CA LEU A 315 -5.37 -2.87 -7.71
C LEU A 315 -5.87 -4.32 -7.50
N ARG A 316 -4.94 -5.24 -7.20
CA ARG A 316 -5.23 -6.63 -6.88
C ARG A 316 -6.01 -6.78 -5.58
N GLY A 317 -5.64 -6.06 -4.52
CA GLY A 317 -6.35 -6.08 -3.24
C GLY A 317 -7.81 -5.66 -3.40
N GLU A 318 -8.07 -4.57 -4.14
CA GLU A 318 -9.44 -4.15 -4.47
C GLU A 318 -10.17 -5.20 -5.33
N TYR A 319 -9.45 -5.89 -6.21
CA TYR A 319 -9.99 -6.97 -7.03
C TYR A 319 -10.43 -8.17 -6.18
N VAL A 320 -9.54 -8.71 -5.34
CA VAL A 320 -9.82 -9.82 -4.42
C VAL A 320 -10.98 -9.47 -3.49
N SER A 321 -10.98 -8.25 -2.93
CA SER A 321 -12.08 -7.76 -2.09
C SER A 321 -13.42 -7.76 -2.84
N SER A 322 -13.43 -7.32 -4.10
CA SER A 322 -14.63 -7.31 -4.95
C SER A 322 -15.14 -8.71 -5.27
N VAL A 323 -14.25 -9.67 -5.55
CA VAL A 323 -14.61 -11.09 -5.77
C VAL A 323 -15.23 -11.68 -4.51
N ASN A 324 -14.63 -11.43 -3.34
CA ASN A 324 -15.13 -11.95 -2.06
C ASN A 324 -16.51 -11.37 -1.73
N ALA A 325 -16.69 -10.05 -1.89
CA ALA A 325 -17.98 -9.40 -1.69
C ALA A 325 -19.05 -9.93 -2.65
N PHE A 326 -18.71 -10.10 -3.93
CA PHE A 326 -19.61 -10.66 -4.93
C PHE A 326 -20.00 -12.11 -4.61
N THR A 327 -19.02 -12.95 -4.27
CA THR A 327 -19.24 -14.37 -3.95
C THR A 327 -20.08 -14.52 -2.68
N ALA A 328 -19.81 -13.72 -1.64
CA ALA A 328 -20.61 -13.71 -0.42
C ALA A 328 -22.06 -13.27 -0.70
N HIS A 329 -22.25 -12.25 -1.54
CA HIS A 329 -23.57 -11.77 -1.95
C HIS A 329 -24.36 -12.83 -2.72
N VAL A 330 -23.70 -13.51 -3.66
CA VAL A 330 -24.30 -14.63 -4.41
C VAL A 330 -24.61 -15.82 -3.51
N ALA A 331 -23.76 -16.13 -2.54
CA ALA A 331 -24.03 -17.20 -1.58
C ALA A 331 -25.24 -16.88 -0.67
N GLN A 332 -25.42 -15.61 -0.30
CA GLN A 332 -26.52 -15.18 0.57
C GLN A 332 -27.85 -15.05 -0.16
N TYR A 333 -27.86 -14.48 -1.37
CA TYR A 333 -29.07 -14.10 -2.08
C TYR A 333 -29.26 -14.84 -3.40
N GLY A 334 -28.36 -15.72 -3.81
CA GLY A 334 -28.47 -16.50 -5.03
C GLY A 334 -27.79 -15.86 -6.26
N PRO A 335 -27.59 -16.67 -7.32
CA PRO A 335 -26.78 -16.32 -8.48
C PRO A 335 -27.46 -15.30 -9.42
N PRO A 336 -26.68 -14.67 -10.34
CA PRO A 336 -27.24 -13.87 -11.42
C PRO A 336 -28.32 -14.65 -12.19
N GLY A 337 -29.47 -14.01 -12.44
CA GLY A 337 -30.63 -14.62 -13.11
C GLY A 337 -31.67 -15.24 -12.18
N SER A 338 -31.26 -15.73 -11.00
CA SER A 338 -32.15 -16.28 -9.96
C SER A 338 -32.10 -15.48 -8.67
N HIS A 339 -31.71 -14.21 -8.76
CA HIS A 339 -31.49 -13.32 -7.63
C HIS A 339 -32.82 -12.64 -7.20
N PRO A 340 -33.41 -12.99 -6.04
CA PRO A 340 -34.60 -12.34 -5.54
C PRO A 340 -34.23 -10.95 -5.00
N TYR A 341 -35.04 -9.94 -5.34
CA TYR A 341 -34.92 -8.60 -4.78
C TYR A 341 -36.04 -8.35 -3.79
N ALA A 342 -35.71 -7.69 -2.68
CA ALA A 342 -36.70 -7.27 -1.70
C ALA A 342 -37.71 -6.32 -2.35
N THR A 343 -39.00 -6.66 -2.25
CA THR A 343 -40.10 -5.85 -2.76
C THR A 343 -40.71 -5.01 -1.65
N LEU A 344 -41.57 -4.04 -2.01
CA LEU A 344 -42.28 -3.24 -1.00
C LEU A 344 -43.20 -4.10 -0.12
N GLU A 345 -43.70 -5.22 -0.67
CA GLU A 345 -44.64 -6.14 -0.02
C GLU A 345 -43.94 -7.19 0.85
N ALA A 346 -42.68 -7.49 0.56
CA ALA A 346 -41.85 -8.44 1.32
C ALA A 346 -40.42 -7.88 1.48
N PRO A 347 -40.21 -6.87 2.36
CA PRO A 347 -38.91 -6.23 2.53
C PRO A 347 -37.85 -7.15 3.13
N ASP A 348 -38.27 -8.18 3.86
CA ASP A 348 -37.38 -9.15 4.51
C ASP A 348 -37.00 -10.35 3.62
N VAL A 349 -37.57 -10.42 2.40
CA VAL A 349 -37.38 -11.55 1.49
C VAL A 349 -36.61 -11.10 0.25
N GLY A 350 -35.34 -11.50 0.19
CA GLY A 350 -34.45 -11.22 -0.95
C GLY A 350 -33.42 -10.14 -0.67
N CYS A 351 -32.72 -9.73 -1.73
CA CYS A 351 -31.64 -8.76 -1.67
C CYS A 351 -32.19 -7.35 -1.37
N PRO A 352 -31.73 -6.70 -0.28
CA PRO A 352 -32.19 -5.35 0.10
C PRO A 352 -31.54 -4.24 -0.74
N LEU A 353 -30.47 -4.55 -1.48
CA LEU A 353 -29.68 -3.57 -2.22
C LEU A 353 -30.37 -3.16 -3.53
N ARG A 354 -30.50 -1.85 -3.77
CA ARG A 354 -31.21 -1.31 -4.94
C ARG A 354 -30.26 -0.78 -6.01
N GLY A 355 -30.56 -1.10 -7.28
CA GLY A 355 -29.80 -0.62 -8.43
C GLY A 355 -28.31 -0.93 -8.30
N LYS A 356 -27.44 0.06 -8.53
CA LYS A 356 -25.98 -0.09 -8.48
C LYS A 356 -25.39 -0.33 -7.08
N GLN A 357 -26.21 -0.36 -6.03
CA GLN A 357 -25.77 -0.82 -4.71
C GLN A 357 -25.63 -2.36 -4.68
N CYS A 358 -26.39 -3.08 -5.50
CA CYS A 358 -26.28 -4.53 -5.63
C CYS A 358 -25.05 -4.89 -6.49
N PRO A 359 -24.10 -5.71 -6.01
CA PRO A 359 -22.91 -6.10 -6.78
C PRO A 359 -23.23 -6.71 -8.15
N LEU A 360 -24.31 -7.49 -8.26
CA LEU A 360 -24.73 -8.10 -9.53
C LEU A 360 -25.19 -7.07 -10.56
N ILE A 361 -26.02 -6.10 -10.14
CA ILE A 361 -26.51 -5.04 -11.03
C ILE A 361 -25.38 -4.09 -11.39
N ALA A 362 -24.52 -3.78 -10.42
CA ALA A 362 -23.35 -2.92 -10.63
C ALA A 362 -22.40 -3.53 -11.66
N ASP A 363 -22.16 -4.84 -11.58
CA ASP A 363 -21.26 -5.54 -12.50
C ASP A 363 -21.85 -5.70 -13.91
N ALA A 364 -23.16 -5.86 -14.02
CA ALA A 364 -23.85 -5.94 -15.31
C ALA A 364 -23.89 -4.62 -16.12
N SER A 365 -23.31 -3.52 -15.60
CA SER A 365 -23.34 -2.19 -16.21
C SER A 365 -21.94 -1.59 -16.38
N PRO A 366 -21.39 -1.51 -17.61
CA PRO A 366 -22.05 -1.81 -18.88
C PRO A 366 -22.22 -3.31 -19.11
N ALA A 367 -23.18 -3.68 -19.96
CA ALA A 367 -23.42 -5.07 -20.27
C ALA A 367 -22.32 -5.61 -21.20
N TYR A 368 -21.28 -6.21 -20.61
CA TYR A 368 -20.15 -6.83 -21.33
C TYR A 368 -20.53 -8.03 -22.21
N ALA A 369 -21.81 -8.43 -22.20
CA ALA A 369 -22.40 -9.34 -23.19
C ALA A 369 -22.62 -8.68 -24.56
N SER A 370 -22.58 -7.33 -24.65
CA SER A 370 -22.74 -6.62 -25.91
C SER A 370 -21.44 -6.74 -26.71
N ASP A 371 -21.45 -7.51 -27.80
CA ASP A 371 -20.28 -7.61 -28.69
C ASP A 371 -20.33 -6.46 -29.71
N TYR A 372 -19.28 -5.63 -29.76
CA TYR A 372 -19.12 -4.56 -30.78
C TYR A 372 -18.18 -4.98 -31.92
N GLY A 373 -17.68 -6.22 -31.92
CA GLY A 373 -16.85 -6.80 -32.98
C GLY A 373 -15.37 -6.39 -32.93
N TYR A 374 -14.91 -5.73 -31.86
CA TYR A 374 -13.47 -5.46 -31.71
C TYR A 374 -12.69 -6.74 -31.39
N PRO A 375 -11.38 -6.81 -31.71
CA PRO A 375 -10.58 -8.00 -31.45
C PRO A 375 -10.51 -8.34 -29.95
N ASP A 376 -10.84 -9.57 -29.55
CA ASP A 376 -10.72 -10.04 -28.17
C ASP A 376 -9.26 -10.38 -27.78
N GLY A 377 -8.47 -10.78 -28.76
CA GLY A 377 -7.06 -11.14 -28.60
C GLY A 377 -6.11 -9.98 -28.26
N PRO A 378 -4.80 -10.27 -28.13
CA PRO A 378 -3.76 -9.31 -27.77
C PRO A 378 -3.41 -8.39 -28.96
N VAL A 379 -4.38 -7.58 -29.38
CA VAL A 379 -4.22 -6.53 -30.38
C VAL A 379 -4.12 -5.19 -29.65
N TYR A 380 -2.97 -4.55 -29.80
CA TYR A 380 -2.60 -3.34 -29.07
C TYR A 380 -2.42 -2.15 -30.01
N MET A 381 -2.56 -0.96 -29.43
CA MET A 381 -2.29 0.28 -30.14
C MET A 381 -0.82 0.39 -30.49
N VAL A 382 -0.52 0.61 -31.77
CA VAL A 382 0.81 1.00 -32.20
C VAL A 382 0.93 2.51 -31.99
N VAL A 383 1.86 2.92 -31.13
CA VAL A 383 2.21 4.33 -30.97
C VAL A 383 3.50 4.56 -31.73
N GLU A 384 3.41 5.07 -32.96
CA GLU A 384 4.59 5.51 -33.70
C GLU A 384 5.12 6.80 -33.09
N ILE A 385 6.29 6.72 -32.45
CA ILE A 385 7.01 7.89 -31.96
C ILE A 385 7.79 8.46 -33.14
N THR A 386 7.18 9.34 -33.93
CA THR A 386 7.96 10.14 -34.89
C THR A 386 8.83 11.13 -34.12
N ALA A 387 10.07 11.30 -34.58
CA ALA A 387 11.12 12.14 -33.97
C ALA A 387 10.79 13.65 -33.85
N ARG A 388 9.54 14.05 -34.14
CA ARG A 388 9.01 15.40 -34.02
C ARG A 388 7.64 15.44 -33.33
N GLY A 389 7.44 14.67 -32.25
CA GLY A 389 6.41 14.97 -31.24
C GLY A 389 4.97 15.20 -31.75
N GLN A 390 4.56 14.61 -32.87
CA GLN A 390 3.18 14.61 -33.35
C GLN A 390 2.71 13.17 -33.52
N ILE A 391 1.60 12.85 -32.85
CA ILE A 391 0.93 11.54 -32.96
C ILE A 391 -0.04 11.64 -34.14
N GLN A 392 0.22 10.90 -35.21
CA GLN A 392 -0.76 10.67 -36.28
C GLN A 392 -1.31 9.24 -36.14
N ALA A 393 -2.63 9.12 -36.16
CA ALA A 393 -3.31 7.83 -36.20
C ALA A 393 -3.75 7.59 -37.63
N ASP A 394 -3.06 6.70 -38.36
CA ASP A 394 -3.44 6.33 -39.72
C ASP A 394 -4.56 5.27 -39.73
N ASP A 395 -5.41 5.35 -40.76
CA ASP A 395 -6.56 4.48 -41.02
C ASP A 395 -6.12 3.03 -41.34
N PHE A 396 -5.90 2.22 -40.30
CA PHE A 396 -5.60 0.80 -40.45
C PHE A 396 -6.89 -0.03 -40.59
N VAL A 397 -7.03 -0.73 -41.72
CA VAL A 397 -8.12 -1.68 -41.99
C VAL A 397 -7.76 -3.04 -41.37
N TRP A 398 -8.58 -3.50 -40.42
CA TRP A 398 -8.36 -4.76 -39.70
C TRP A 398 -8.57 -5.99 -40.61
N PRO A 399 -7.67 -6.99 -40.58
CA PRO A 399 -7.93 -8.28 -41.20
C PRO A 399 -9.01 -9.07 -40.42
N PRO A 400 -9.76 -9.97 -41.07
CA PRO A 400 -10.79 -10.77 -40.40
C PRO A 400 -10.18 -11.68 -39.33
N ALA A 401 -10.90 -11.84 -38.21
CA ALA A 401 -10.50 -12.63 -37.06
C ALA A 401 -10.21 -14.09 -37.45
N ARG A 402 -9.09 -14.65 -36.95
CA ARG A 402 -8.87 -16.10 -36.98
C ARG A 402 -9.63 -16.72 -35.82
N GLU A 403 -10.44 -17.74 -36.12
CA GLU A 403 -11.17 -18.53 -35.12
C GLU A 403 -10.19 -19.14 -34.13
N VAL A 404 -10.31 -18.75 -32.86
CA VAL A 404 -9.72 -19.46 -31.72
C VAL A 404 -10.88 -20.15 -31.02
N GLU A 405 -10.86 -21.47 -30.96
CA GLU A 405 -11.94 -22.28 -30.37
C GLU A 405 -12.12 -21.92 -28.88
N MET A 406 -13.36 -21.57 -28.52
CA MET A 406 -13.77 -21.36 -27.14
C MET A 406 -13.88 -22.70 -26.41
N PRO A 407 -13.37 -22.85 -25.18
CA PRO A 407 -13.63 -24.04 -24.38
C PRO A 407 -15.11 -24.12 -23.96
N PRO A 408 -15.70 -25.33 -23.91
CA PRO A 408 -17.13 -25.51 -23.61
C PRO A 408 -17.46 -25.17 -22.15
N ALA A 409 -18.66 -24.62 -21.95
CA ALA A 409 -19.22 -24.31 -20.64
C ALA A 409 -19.41 -25.59 -19.80
N ARG A 410 -18.75 -25.67 -18.64
CA ARG A 410 -18.96 -26.75 -17.67
C ARG A 410 -20.08 -26.36 -16.70
N GLN A 411 -21.10 -27.20 -16.58
CA GLN A 411 -22.07 -27.10 -15.49
C GLN A 411 -21.34 -27.39 -14.18
N VAL A 412 -21.38 -26.44 -13.25
CA VAL A 412 -20.69 -26.54 -11.96
C VAL A 412 -21.54 -27.35 -11.00
N GLU A 413 -21.18 -28.61 -10.76
CA GLU A 413 -21.52 -29.29 -9.50
C GLU A 413 -20.52 -28.83 -8.43
N MET A 414 -20.98 -27.94 -7.55
CA MET A 414 -20.20 -27.48 -6.41
C MET A 414 -20.18 -28.56 -5.30
N ALA A 415 -19.08 -29.30 -5.22
CA ALA A 415 -18.71 -30.03 -4.00
C ALA A 415 -17.39 -29.46 -3.47
N ILE A 416 -17.45 -28.38 -2.69
CA ILE A 416 -16.32 -27.91 -1.88
C ILE A 416 -16.53 -28.42 -0.45
N PRO A 417 -15.58 -29.18 0.14
CA PRO A 417 -15.67 -29.59 1.54
C PRO A 417 -15.50 -28.37 2.46
N THR A 418 -16.57 -28.02 3.16
CA THR A 418 -16.73 -26.81 4.01
C THR A 418 -15.93 -26.84 5.32
N SER A 419 -15.04 -27.81 5.53
CA SER A 419 -14.42 -28.05 6.86
C SER A 419 -13.03 -27.44 7.06
N ARG A 420 -12.33 -26.94 6.02
CA ARG A 420 -10.99 -26.33 6.18
C ARG A 420 -10.90 -24.82 5.96
N ILE A 421 -11.92 -24.19 5.40
CA ILE A 421 -11.92 -22.73 5.14
C ILE A 421 -12.34 -21.92 6.38
N ARG A 422 -13.05 -22.53 7.35
CA ARG A 422 -13.51 -21.83 8.56
C ARG A 422 -12.42 -21.55 9.61
N GLN A 423 -11.27 -22.22 9.56
CA GLN A 423 -10.18 -21.96 10.52
C GLN A 423 -9.28 -20.79 10.14
N LEU A 424 -9.24 -20.37 8.87
CA LEU A 424 -8.36 -19.28 8.41
C LEU A 424 -9.08 -17.92 8.26
N ALA A 425 -10.41 -17.90 8.25
CA ALA A 425 -11.20 -16.66 8.21
C ALA A 425 -11.14 -15.86 9.54
N LEU A 426 -10.70 -16.47 10.64
CA LEU A 426 -10.54 -15.80 11.94
C LEU A 426 -9.30 -14.89 12.02
N HIS A 427 -8.33 -15.02 11.10
CA HIS A 427 -7.13 -14.19 11.08
C HIS A 427 -7.24 -12.89 10.25
N CYS A 428 -8.34 -12.69 9.51
CA CYS A 428 -8.57 -11.47 8.72
C CYS A 428 -9.65 -10.54 9.30
N SER A 429 -10.08 -10.72 10.55
CA SER A 429 -11.16 -9.94 11.16
C SER A 429 -10.77 -9.21 12.45
N ILE A 430 -9.48 -8.98 12.66
CA ILE A 430 -9.01 -7.98 13.63
C ILE A 430 -8.30 -6.89 12.84
N SER A 431 -9.08 -5.91 12.42
CA SER A 431 -8.68 -4.54 12.07
C SER A 431 -9.88 -3.64 12.35
#